data_AF-A0A813LJ82-F1
#
_entry.id   AF-A0A813LJ82-F1
#
_cell.length_a   1.000
_cell.length_b   1.000
_cell.length_c   1.000
_cell.angle_alpha   90.00
_cell.angle_beta   90.00
_cell.angle_gamma   90.00
#
_symmetry.space_group_name_H-M   'P 1'
#
loop_
_entity.id
_entity.type
_entity.pdbx_description
1 polymer ?
#
loop_
_entity_poly.entity_id
_entity_poly.type
_entity_poly.pdbx_seq_one_letter_code
_entity_poly.pdbx_strand_id
1 'polypeptide(L)'
;MTACATCWSIGSRAESRRALFAQPRHAQEMLSRSVPTCLASVALLTGAAVTRVGYGSSDGGSGTVTLKFECSDPPLGVAYNIKYYNGAVACGNLLLESDIGGSHPWIQPKVTFPAAEDGLYTLIYLDPDVDLPNNGSWPDVTTPGSKAPARHWVAGNIDATMLKTGDLSGATQVSAYKGPSPPWGSHRYGQFLFKQGAGRMNFTTLPSPAGIYKWDYQSFISQYKLGAPVASNFHMTQHMDPRPTVTIPPKSSVSADILGSLEPKCSDPPLGVAYDIKYYNGAVACGNLLLECDIGGSHPWIQPKVTFPAAEDGLYTLIYLDPDVDLPNNGSWPDVTTPGSKAPARHWVAGNIDATMLKTGDLSGATQVSAYKGPSPPWGSHPYGQFLFKQGAGRMNFTTLPSPAGIYKWDYQSFISQYKLGAPVASNFHMTQHMDPRPTAAIRSLLLIRTQAEKFRTTTEQHNEPSDK
;
A
#
# COMPACT_ATOMS: atom_id res chain seq x y z
N MET A 1 6.27 37.23 -44.06
CA MET A 1 7.06 37.06 -45.29
C MET A 1 7.96 35.85 -45.12
N THR A 2 7.67 34.80 -45.90
CA THR A 2 8.61 33.88 -46.59
C THR A 2 9.86 33.42 -45.81
N ALA A 3 9.86 32.15 -45.36
CA ALA A 3 10.56 30.99 -46.00
C ALA A 3 12.01 30.86 -45.50
N CYS A 4 12.72 29.73 -45.47
CA CYS A 4 12.56 28.38 -45.98
C CYS A 4 13.62 27.54 -45.23
N ALA A 5 13.36 26.27 -44.90
CA ALA A 5 14.44 25.31 -44.66
C ALA A 5 13.99 23.92 -45.09
N THR A 6 14.54 23.48 -46.22
CA THR A 6 14.48 22.11 -46.72
C THR A 6 15.90 21.54 -46.81
N CYS A 7 15.95 20.20 -46.79
CA CYS A 7 17.00 19.32 -47.32
C CYS A 7 18.07 18.92 -46.26
N TRP A 8 18.42 17.65 -46.00
CA TRP A 8 18.68 16.50 -46.89
C TRP A 8 18.33 15.14 -46.26
N SER A 9 17.94 14.20 -47.13
CA SER A 9 17.86 12.76 -46.93
C SER A 9 19.20 12.06 -47.24
N ILE A 10 19.53 10.99 -46.51
CA ILE A 10 20.37 9.89 -47.02
C ILE A 10 19.69 8.58 -46.62
N GLY A 11 19.39 7.75 -47.62
CA GLY A 11 18.83 6.42 -47.43
C GLY A 11 19.89 5.34 -47.35
N SER A 12 19.48 4.17 -46.85
CA SER A 12 20.03 2.90 -47.32
C SER A 12 18.90 1.86 -47.36
N ARG A 13 18.83 1.14 -48.48
CA ARG A 13 17.93 0.04 -48.79
C ARG A 13 18.57 -1.28 -48.36
N ALA A 14 17.74 -2.21 -47.88
CA ALA A 14 17.78 -3.67 -48.11
C ALA A 14 16.71 -4.27 -47.17
N GLU A 15 15.90 -5.27 -47.47
CA GLU A 15 15.69 -6.13 -48.63
C GLU A 15 14.31 -6.77 -48.43
N SER A 16 13.55 -6.91 -49.50
CA SER A 16 12.26 -7.57 -49.55
C SER A 16 12.40 -9.01 -50.01
N ARG A 17 11.84 -9.97 -49.27
CA ARG A 17 11.40 -11.27 -49.83
C ARG A 17 10.04 -11.67 -49.24
N ARG A 18 9.06 -11.74 -50.14
CA ARG A 18 7.76 -12.42 -49.98
C ARG A 18 7.97 -13.94 -50.03
N ALA A 19 7.21 -14.67 -49.23
CA ALA A 19 6.77 -16.02 -49.56
C ALA A 19 5.28 -16.13 -49.21
N LEU A 20 4.51 -16.63 -50.17
CA LEU A 20 3.06 -16.87 -50.16
C LEU A 20 2.72 -18.30 -49.69
N PHE A 21 1.42 -18.50 -49.42
CA PHE A 21 0.64 -19.76 -49.32
C PHE A 21 0.71 -20.49 -47.96
N ALA A 22 -0.37 -21.00 -47.35
CA ALA A 22 -1.79 -21.05 -47.65
C ALA A 22 -2.57 -21.43 -46.35
N GLN A 23 -3.81 -20.96 -46.19
CA GLN A 23 -4.80 -21.57 -45.28
C GLN A 23 -5.49 -22.75 -45.96
N PRO A 24 -6.18 -23.61 -45.18
CA PRO A 24 -7.56 -23.92 -45.56
C PRO A 24 -8.57 -23.83 -44.41
N ARG A 25 -9.81 -23.54 -44.81
CA ARG A 25 -11.05 -23.56 -44.04
C ARG A 25 -11.87 -24.82 -44.36
N HIS A 26 -12.59 -25.29 -43.34
CA HIS A 26 -13.86 -26.05 -43.33
C HIS A 26 -13.99 -27.42 -44.04
N ALA A 27 -14.44 -28.41 -43.26
CA ALA A 27 -15.61 -29.24 -43.59
C ALA A 27 -16.23 -29.83 -42.31
N GLN A 28 -17.57 -29.78 -42.24
CA GLN A 28 -18.43 -30.45 -41.26
C GLN A 28 -18.56 -31.94 -41.61
N GLU A 29 -18.80 -32.81 -40.62
CA GLU A 29 -19.85 -33.82 -40.76
C GLU A 29 -20.33 -34.38 -39.41
N MET A 30 -21.64 -34.58 -39.34
CA MET A 30 -22.41 -35.13 -38.24
C MET A 30 -22.13 -36.62 -38.07
N LEU A 31 -22.30 -37.16 -36.85
CA LEU A 31 -22.92 -38.48 -36.67
C LEU A 31 -23.57 -38.59 -35.29
N SER A 32 -24.87 -38.85 -35.33
CA SER A 32 -25.77 -39.22 -34.26
C SER A 32 -25.38 -40.52 -33.56
N ARG A 33 -25.68 -40.67 -32.26
CA ARG A 33 -26.60 -41.70 -31.71
C ARG A 33 -26.62 -41.73 -30.17
N SER A 34 -27.84 -41.59 -29.65
CA SER A 34 -28.49 -42.41 -28.62
C SER A 34 -27.95 -42.50 -27.18
N VAL A 35 -28.85 -42.11 -26.27
CA VAL A 35 -28.93 -42.25 -24.81
C VAL A 35 -28.82 -43.74 -24.34
N PRO A 36 -28.49 -44.01 -23.06
CA PRO A 36 -29.58 -44.17 -22.09
C PRO A 36 -29.33 -43.52 -20.72
N THR A 37 -30.46 -43.08 -20.17
CA THR A 37 -30.76 -42.61 -18.82
C THR A 37 -30.32 -43.60 -17.74
N CYS A 38 -29.69 -43.09 -16.68
CA CYS A 38 -29.69 -43.71 -15.36
C CYS A 38 -30.08 -42.67 -14.31
N LEU A 39 -31.09 -43.02 -13.51
CA LEU A 39 -31.53 -42.29 -12.34
C LEU A 39 -30.37 -42.17 -11.34
N ALA A 40 -30.19 -40.98 -10.75
CA ALA A 40 -29.48 -40.84 -9.50
C ALA A 40 -30.20 -39.82 -8.61
N SER A 41 -30.54 -40.32 -7.43
CA SER A 41 -31.35 -39.71 -6.39
C SER A 41 -30.75 -38.42 -5.84
N VAL A 42 -31.65 -37.52 -5.43
CA VAL A 42 -31.36 -36.35 -4.62
C VAL A 42 -30.79 -36.81 -3.28
N ALA A 43 -29.53 -36.46 -3.02
CA ALA A 43 -28.93 -36.52 -1.68
C ALA A 43 -28.53 -35.09 -1.29
N LEU A 44 -29.24 -34.54 -0.30
CA LEU A 44 -28.77 -33.38 0.44
C LEU A 44 -27.45 -33.75 1.13
N LEU A 45 -26.35 -33.13 0.72
CA LEU A 45 -25.09 -33.15 1.45
C LEU A 45 -24.87 -31.76 2.05
N THR A 46 -25.20 -31.66 3.33
CA THR A 46 -24.66 -30.65 4.24
C THR A 46 -23.14 -30.79 4.28
N GLY A 47 -22.45 -29.95 3.51
CA GLY A 47 -20.99 -29.84 3.55
C GLY A 47 -20.56 -29.10 4.81
N ALA A 48 -20.31 -29.84 5.89
CA ALA A 48 -19.47 -29.37 6.99
C ALA A 48 -18.08 -29.08 6.43
N ALA A 49 -17.61 -27.84 6.58
CA ALA A 49 -16.24 -27.47 6.27
C ALA A 49 -15.31 -28.26 7.22
N VAL A 50 -14.65 -29.28 6.69
CA VAL A 50 -13.56 -29.97 7.37
C VAL A 50 -12.40 -28.99 7.46
N THR A 51 -12.24 -28.36 8.62
CA THR A 51 -11.04 -27.66 9.02
C THR A 51 -9.91 -28.67 9.05
N ARG A 52 -9.01 -28.62 8.07
CA ARG A 52 -7.69 -29.27 8.22
C ARG A 52 -6.91 -28.47 9.25
N VAL A 53 -7.06 -28.86 10.52
CA VAL A 53 -6.07 -28.53 11.55
C VAL A 53 -4.82 -29.33 11.21
N GLY A 54 -3.89 -28.70 10.50
CA GLY A 54 -2.53 -29.20 10.41
C GLY A 54 -1.84 -28.96 11.76
N TYR A 55 -1.98 -29.91 12.69
CA TYR A 55 -1.01 -30.03 13.77
C TYR A 55 0.32 -30.40 13.13
N GLY A 56 1.18 -29.39 12.95
CA GLY A 56 2.57 -29.61 12.57
C GLY A 56 3.22 -30.48 13.63
N SER A 57 3.69 -31.64 13.19
CA SER A 57 4.53 -32.56 13.96
C SER A 57 5.68 -31.79 14.60
N SER A 58 5.86 -31.99 15.90
CA SER A 58 7.05 -31.61 16.63
C SER A 58 8.21 -32.50 16.18
N ASP A 59 8.80 -32.18 15.03
CA ASP A 59 10.11 -32.70 14.68
C ASP A 59 11.15 -31.87 15.43
N GLY A 60 11.78 -32.51 16.41
CA GLY A 60 12.95 -32.03 17.14
C GLY A 60 14.20 -31.97 16.24
N GLY A 61 14.09 -31.27 15.12
CA GLY A 61 15.20 -30.91 14.26
C GLY A 61 15.83 -29.61 14.73
N SER A 62 17.14 -29.62 14.90
CA SER A 62 18.02 -28.44 14.96
C SER A 62 17.97 -27.67 13.62
N GLY A 63 16.78 -27.19 13.23
CA GLY A 63 16.57 -26.33 12.08
C GLY A 63 16.72 -24.88 12.49
N THR A 64 17.53 -24.11 11.75
CA THR A 64 17.63 -22.67 11.93
C THR A 64 16.26 -22.02 11.63
N VAL A 65 15.69 -21.32 12.61
CA VAL A 65 14.42 -20.60 12.43
C VAL A 65 14.69 -19.37 11.55
N THR A 66 14.18 -19.37 10.32
CA THR A 66 14.24 -18.22 9.42
C THR A 66 12.91 -17.46 9.48
N LEU A 67 12.95 -16.18 9.82
CA LEU A 67 11.76 -15.35 9.90
C LEU A 67 11.34 -14.88 8.51
N LYS A 68 10.10 -15.23 8.11
CA LYS A 68 9.53 -14.88 6.81
C LYS A 68 8.73 -13.60 6.92
N PHE A 69 8.96 -12.66 6.01
CA PHE A 69 8.22 -11.40 5.93
C PHE A 69 6.88 -11.64 5.21
N GLU A 70 6.04 -12.41 5.91
CA GLU A 70 4.72 -12.85 5.51
C GLU A 70 3.78 -12.60 6.69
N CYS A 71 2.48 -12.51 6.41
CA CYS A 71 1.48 -12.28 7.44
C CYS A 71 0.86 -13.60 7.84
N SER A 72 0.69 -13.80 9.15
CA SER A 72 -0.11 -14.89 9.66
C SER A 72 -1.60 -14.66 9.36
N ASP A 73 -2.40 -15.69 9.56
CA ASP A 73 -3.87 -15.61 9.57
C ASP A 73 -4.41 -16.13 10.91
N PRO A 74 -4.99 -15.26 11.77
CA PRO A 74 -5.08 -13.81 11.60
C PRO A 74 -3.69 -13.14 11.72
N PRO A 75 -3.49 -11.95 11.09
CA PRO A 75 -2.23 -11.23 11.19
C PRO A 75 -2.01 -10.66 12.59
N LEU A 76 -0.75 -10.46 12.97
CA LEU A 76 -0.43 -9.68 14.18
C LEU A 76 -0.92 -8.24 13.96
N GLY A 77 -1.79 -7.74 14.83
CA GLY A 77 -2.25 -6.36 14.77
C GLY A 77 -1.11 -5.42 15.14
N VAL A 78 -0.73 -4.52 14.23
CA VAL A 78 0.29 -3.49 14.46
C VAL A 78 -0.24 -2.18 13.92
N ALA A 79 -0.25 -1.13 14.73
CA ALA A 79 -0.74 0.19 14.31
C ALA A 79 0.07 1.32 14.92
N TYR A 80 0.48 2.27 14.07
CA TYR A 80 1.14 3.50 14.47
C TYR A 80 0.10 4.62 14.61
N ASN A 81 0.28 5.49 15.60
CA ASN A 81 -0.53 6.70 15.73
C ASN A 81 -0.01 7.77 14.77
N ILE A 82 -0.51 7.75 13.54
CA ILE A 82 -0.10 8.66 12.45
C ILE A 82 -1.20 9.68 12.20
N LYS A 83 -0.79 10.94 12.01
CA LYS A 83 -1.71 12.06 11.77
C LYS A 83 -2.31 12.07 10.35
N TYR A 84 -1.53 11.68 9.35
CA TYR A 84 -1.83 11.95 7.93
C TYR A 84 -2.58 10.84 7.21
N TYR A 85 -2.56 9.61 7.74
CA TYR A 85 -3.19 8.43 7.16
C TYR A 85 -3.35 7.35 8.23
N ASN A 86 -4.06 6.27 7.90
CA ASN A 86 -4.21 5.14 8.78
C ASN A 86 -2.89 4.38 8.95
N GLY A 87 -2.32 4.41 10.16
CA GLY A 87 -1.06 3.74 10.50
C GLY A 87 -1.16 2.24 10.78
N ALA A 88 -2.30 1.60 10.49
CA ALA A 88 -2.43 0.15 10.57
C ALA A 88 -1.52 -0.55 9.55
N VAL A 89 -0.82 -1.59 10.01
CA VAL A 89 -0.01 -2.45 9.15
C VAL A 89 -0.91 -3.54 8.56
N ALA A 90 -0.96 -3.59 7.23
CA ALA A 90 -1.81 -4.44 6.42
C ALA A 90 -0.97 -5.20 5.39
N CYS A 91 -0.12 -6.09 5.88
CA CYS A 91 0.64 -7.05 5.09
C CYS A 91 1.44 -6.48 3.92
N GLY A 92 2.53 -5.80 4.26
CA GLY A 92 3.45 -5.20 3.30
C GLY A 92 2.95 -3.88 2.73
N ASN A 93 1.97 -3.22 3.36
CA ASN A 93 1.58 -1.86 3.02
C ASN A 93 2.71 -0.87 3.35
N LEU A 94 2.59 0.34 2.80
CA LEU A 94 3.58 1.39 2.95
C LEU A 94 3.30 2.28 4.17
N LEU A 95 4.37 2.66 4.87
CA LEU A 95 4.44 3.78 5.81
C LEU A 95 5.63 4.69 5.44
N LEU A 96 5.61 5.95 5.88
CA LEU A 96 6.72 6.89 5.70
C LEU A 96 7.60 6.93 6.94
N GLU A 97 8.91 6.94 6.73
CA GLU A 97 9.89 7.10 7.78
C GLU A 97 9.58 8.34 8.63
N SER A 98 9.37 9.49 7.99
CA SER A 98 9.08 10.75 8.69
C SER A 98 7.81 10.78 9.54
N ASP A 99 6.92 9.80 9.40
CA ASP A 99 5.69 9.70 10.20
C ASP A 99 5.80 8.66 11.33
N ILE A 100 6.78 7.75 11.31
CA ILE A 100 6.94 6.67 12.31
C ILE A 100 8.33 6.57 12.94
N GLY A 101 9.33 7.33 12.48
CA GLY A 101 10.67 7.36 13.05
C GLY A 101 11.66 8.33 12.39
N GLY A 102 12.86 8.39 12.96
CA GLY A 102 14.12 8.91 12.42
C GLY A 102 14.25 10.42 12.29
N SER A 103 13.14 11.14 12.22
CA SER A 103 13.07 12.60 12.20
C SER A 103 12.28 13.22 13.36
N HIS A 104 11.63 12.41 14.20
CA HIS A 104 10.91 12.82 15.42
C HIS A 104 11.04 11.76 16.53
N PRO A 105 10.56 12.00 17.76
CA PRO A 105 10.59 10.99 18.83
C PRO A 105 9.92 9.68 18.41
N TRP A 106 10.65 8.57 18.49
CA TRP A 106 10.20 7.25 18.03
C TRP A 106 8.77 6.92 18.52
N ILE A 107 7.84 6.76 17.58
CA ILE A 107 6.47 6.35 17.89
C ILE A 107 6.43 4.82 17.93
N GLN A 108 6.30 4.27 19.12
CA GLN A 108 6.12 2.83 19.30
C GLN A 108 4.72 2.42 18.80
N PRO A 109 4.60 1.35 17.98
CA PRO A 109 3.29 0.91 17.53
C PRO A 109 2.51 0.23 18.65
N LYS A 110 1.20 0.35 18.60
CA LYS A 110 0.29 -0.52 19.34
C LYS A 110 0.34 -1.91 18.70
N VAL A 111 0.64 -2.93 19.50
CA VAL A 111 0.68 -4.33 19.03
C VAL A 111 -0.46 -5.09 19.70
N THR A 112 -1.30 -5.75 18.90
CA THR A 112 -2.44 -6.52 19.38
C THR A 112 -2.50 -7.90 18.76
N PHE A 113 -3.00 -8.87 19.52
CA PHE A 113 -3.32 -10.20 19.03
C PHE A 113 -4.56 -10.71 19.76
N PRO A 114 -5.78 -10.42 19.26
CA PRO A 114 -7.02 -10.78 19.94
C PRO A 114 -7.18 -12.29 20.18
N ALA A 115 -6.57 -13.11 19.32
CA ALA A 115 -6.53 -14.57 19.42
C ALA A 115 -5.52 -15.09 20.46
N ALA A 116 -4.86 -14.22 21.24
CA ALA A 116 -3.94 -14.63 22.28
C ALA A 116 -4.63 -15.52 23.34
N GLU A 117 -4.15 -16.75 23.45
CA GLU A 117 -4.46 -17.66 24.54
C GLU A 117 -3.67 -17.31 25.80
N ASP A 118 -4.10 -17.84 26.95
CA ASP A 118 -3.38 -17.69 28.21
C ASP A 118 -1.93 -18.19 28.09
N GLY A 119 -1.01 -17.40 28.65
CA GLY A 119 0.41 -17.63 28.56
C GLY A 119 1.19 -16.33 28.41
N LEU A 120 2.48 -16.47 28.15
CA LEU A 120 3.39 -15.36 27.91
C LEU A 120 3.93 -15.42 26.49
N TYR A 121 4.26 -14.26 25.95
CA TYR A 121 4.70 -14.08 24.58
C TYR A 121 5.93 -13.20 24.50
N THR A 122 6.69 -13.39 23.43
CA THR A 122 7.82 -12.54 23.05
C THR A 122 7.56 -11.94 21.68
N LEU A 123 7.71 -10.63 21.57
CA LEU A 123 7.70 -9.88 20.32
C LEU A 123 9.13 -9.63 19.85
N ILE A 124 9.41 -9.88 18.58
CA ILE A 124 10.62 -9.47 17.87
C ILE A 124 10.23 -8.55 16.72
N TYR A 125 10.87 -7.39 16.64
CA TYR A 125 10.75 -6.44 15.53
C TYR A 125 12.13 -6.24 14.88
N LEU A 126 12.23 -6.47 13.55
CA LEU A 126 13.51 -6.43 12.84
C LEU A 126 13.43 -5.84 11.42
N ASP A 127 14.57 -5.36 10.95
CA ASP A 127 14.82 -4.83 9.59
C ASP A 127 15.93 -5.67 8.93
N PRO A 128 15.66 -6.42 7.84
CA PRO A 128 16.66 -7.23 7.15
C PRO A 128 17.43 -6.43 6.09
N ASP A 129 17.05 -5.17 5.86
CA ASP A 129 17.47 -4.33 4.75
C ASP A 129 18.31 -3.14 5.24
N VAL A 130 18.77 -3.13 6.50
CA VAL A 130 19.67 -2.07 6.96
C VAL A 130 20.97 -2.03 6.16
N ASP A 131 21.37 -0.83 5.70
CA ASP A 131 22.63 -0.59 4.99
C ASP A 131 22.70 -1.29 3.62
N LEU A 132 21.57 -1.33 2.87
CA LEU A 132 21.54 -1.86 1.50
C LEU A 132 22.58 -1.18 0.61
N PRO A 133 23.27 -1.94 -0.28
CA PRO A 133 24.19 -1.39 -1.26
C PRO A 133 23.61 -0.25 -2.09
N ASN A 134 24.43 0.75 -2.40
CA ASN A 134 24.12 1.87 -3.30
C ASN A 134 22.86 2.66 -2.92
N ASN A 135 22.61 2.84 -1.62
CA ASN A 135 21.40 3.51 -1.11
C ASN A 135 20.13 2.87 -1.68
N GLY A 136 20.15 1.54 -1.76
CA GLY A 136 19.17 0.69 -2.43
C GLY A 136 17.75 0.79 -1.90
N SER A 137 16.84 0.06 -2.54
CA SER A 137 15.47 -0.09 -2.07
C SER A 137 15.06 -1.52 -2.28
N TRP A 138 14.33 -2.11 -1.34
CA TRP A 138 13.63 -3.36 -1.59
C TRP A 138 12.46 -3.10 -2.56
N PRO A 139 12.14 -4.00 -3.52
CA PRO A 139 12.80 -5.29 -3.81
C PRO A 139 13.94 -5.19 -4.83
N ASP A 140 14.32 -4.00 -5.28
CA ASP A 140 15.34 -3.82 -6.32
C ASP A 140 16.73 -4.34 -5.90
N VAL A 141 17.05 -4.25 -4.61
CA VAL A 141 18.30 -4.78 -4.04
C VAL A 141 17.98 -5.96 -3.15
N THR A 142 18.48 -7.13 -3.54
CA THR A 142 18.29 -8.39 -2.80
C THR A 142 19.55 -8.83 -2.04
N THR A 143 20.70 -8.21 -2.32
CA THR A 143 21.93 -8.43 -1.55
C THR A 143 21.77 -7.82 -0.17
N PRO A 144 21.93 -8.59 0.93
CA PRO A 144 21.83 -8.06 2.28
C PRO A 144 22.80 -6.90 2.51
N GLY A 145 22.36 -5.90 3.27
CA GLY A 145 23.21 -4.79 3.66
C GLY A 145 24.28 -5.21 4.66
N SER A 146 25.37 -4.43 4.75
CA SER A 146 26.56 -4.83 5.53
C SER A 146 26.32 -4.85 7.04
N LYS A 147 25.21 -4.27 7.50
CA LYS A 147 24.77 -4.19 8.90
C LYS A 147 23.55 -5.06 9.19
N ALA A 148 23.02 -5.77 8.19
CA ALA A 148 21.81 -6.55 8.33
C ALA A 148 21.99 -7.83 9.16
N PRO A 149 20.94 -8.31 9.86
CA PRO A 149 19.70 -7.58 10.16
C PRO A 149 19.87 -6.60 11.35
N ALA A 150 19.02 -5.58 11.42
CA ALA A 150 18.90 -4.71 12.58
C ALA A 150 17.74 -5.14 13.48
N ARG A 151 17.99 -5.22 14.79
CA ARG A 151 16.96 -5.35 15.83
C ARG A 151 16.33 -3.99 16.11
N HIS A 152 15.02 -3.88 16.01
CA HIS A 152 14.28 -2.65 16.28
C HIS A 152 13.55 -2.66 17.61
N TRP A 153 13.08 -3.82 18.07
CA TRP A 153 12.41 -3.95 19.37
C TRP A 153 12.35 -5.42 19.78
N VAL A 154 12.59 -5.71 21.06
CA VAL A 154 12.30 -7.02 21.64
C VAL A 154 11.63 -6.81 22.99
N ALA A 155 10.41 -7.32 23.12
CA ALA A 155 9.64 -7.29 24.35
C ALA A 155 9.23 -8.71 24.70
N GLY A 156 9.58 -9.16 25.91
CA GLY A 156 9.28 -10.49 26.40
C GLY A 156 8.29 -10.46 27.55
N ASN A 157 7.82 -11.63 27.99
CA ASN A 157 6.86 -11.78 29.08
C ASN A 157 5.59 -10.93 28.88
N ILE A 158 5.13 -10.81 27.64
CA ILE A 158 3.88 -10.16 27.30
C ILE A 158 2.74 -11.14 27.60
N ASP A 159 1.77 -10.79 28.43
CA ASP A 159 0.62 -11.67 28.68
C ASP A 159 -0.51 -11.47 27.65
N ALA A 160 -1.51 -12.36 27.69
CA ALA A 160 -2.65 -12.31 26.78
C ALA A 160 -3.48 -11.02 26.92
N THR A 161 -3.56 -10.44 28.12
CA THR A 161 -4.29 -9.18 28.35
C THR A 161 -3.58 -8.01 27.70
N MET A 162 -2.25 -7.94 27.80
CA MET A 162 -1.43 -6.95 27.10
C MET A 162 -1.62 -7.06 25.58
N LEU A 163 -1.65 -8.27 25.02
CA LEU A 163 -1.91 -8.47 23.58
C LEU A 163 -3.34 -8.12 23.15
N LYS A 164 -4.34 -8.38 23.99
CA LYS A 164 -5.75 -8.05 23.65
C LYS A 164 -6.01 -6.55 23.73
N THR A 165 -5.43 -5.87 24.70
CA THR A 165 -5.59 -4.42 24.92
C THR A 165 -4.63 -3.58 24.07
N GLY A 166 -3.46 -4.13 23.77
CA GLY A 166 -2.32 -3.48 23.14
C GLY A 166 -1.48 -2.60 24.06
N ASP A 167 -1.72 -2.65 25.37
CA ASP A 167 -0.87 -2.00 26.37
C ASP A 167 0.24 -2.95 26.80
N LEU A 168 1.46 -2.73 26.29
CA LEU A 168 2.64 -3.55 26.60
C LEU A 168 3.49 -2.96 27.74
N SER A 169 2.96 -2.05 28.55
CA SER A 169 3.71 -1.40 29.64
C SER A 169 4.25 -2.37 30.69
N GLY A 170 3.58 -3.50 30.91
CA GLY A 170 4.03 -4.57 31.80
C GLY A 170 5.04 -5.57 31.19
N ALA A 171 5.35 -5.43 29.90
CA ALA A 171 6.29 -6.33 29.21
C ALA A 171 7.73 -6.10 29.68
N THR A 172 8.53 -7.17 29.66
CA THR A 172 9.97 -7.07 29.87
C THR A 172 10.62 -6.47 28.64
N GLN A 173 11.15 -5.25 28.76
CA GLN A 173 11.89 -4.59 27.69
C GLN A 173 13.29 -5.22 27.55
N VAL A 174 13.43 -6.13 26.58
CA VAL A 174 14.68 -6.84 26.31
C VAL A 174 15.61 -5.99 25.45
N SER A 175 15.06 -5.31 24.46
CA SER A 175 15.74 -4.29 23.66
C SER A 175 14.76 -3.14 23.47
N ALA A 176 15.12 -1.92 23.90
CA ALA A 176 14.27 -0.76 23.74
C ALA A 176 13.87 -0.52 22.27
N TYR A 177 12.66 0.00 22.06
CA TYR A 177 12.13 0.33 20.75
C TYR A 177 13.00 1.40 20.07
N LYS A 178 13.37 1.13 18.82
CA LYS A 178 13.93 2.09 17.88
C LYS A 178 13.06 2.08 16.63
N GLY A 179 12.52 3.24 16.24
CA GLY A 179 11.69 3.31 15.05
C GLY A 179 12.44 3.05 13.75
N PRO A 180 11.70 2.71 12.67
CA PRO A 180 12.22 2.71 11.31
C PRO A 180 12.98 3.99 11.01
N SER A 181 14.13 3.85 10.37
CA SER A 181 14.93 5.00 9.94
C SER A 181 15.79 4.62 8.72
N PRO A 182 15.19 4.11 7.63
CA PRO A 182 15.95 3.93 6.40
C PRO A 182 16.54 5.29 5.99
N PRO A 183 17.87 5.40 5.81
CA PRO A 183 18.47 6.67 5.41
C PRO A 183 18.18 6.99 3.94
N TRP A 184 17.82 5.99 3.14
CA TRP A 184 17.51 6.09 1.72
C TRP A 184 16.56 4.96 1.32
N GLY A 185 15.79 5.16 0.25
CA GLY A 185 15.00 4.08 -0.33
C GLY A 185 13.98 3.48 0.63
N SER A 186 13.60 2.22 0.39
CA SER A 186 12.65 1.48 1.21
C SER A 186 13.21 0.19 1.79
N HIS A 187 12.85 -0.10 3.04
CA HIS A 187 13.21 -1.32 3.79
C HIS A 187 11.95 -2.06 4.25
N ARG A 188 12.07 -3.38 4.47
CA ARG A 188 11.05 -4.21 5.13
C ARG A 188 11.21 -4.18 6.64
N TYR A 189 10.09 -4.16 7.35
CA TYR A 189 10.03 -4.10 8.80
C TYR A 189 9.06 -5.15 9.32
N GLY A 190 9.57 -6.22 9.94
CA GLY A 190 8.79 -7.41 10.30
C GLY A 190 8.61 -7.58 11.79
N GLN A 191 7.36 -7.77 12.23
CA GLN A 191 6.98 -8.03 13.61
C GLN A 191 6.57 -9.50 13.77
N PHE A 192 7.16 -10.19 14.75
CA PHE A 192 7.02 -11.62 14.97
C PHE A 192 6.68 -11.89 16.43
N LEU A 193 5.56 -12.55 16.69
CA LEU A 193 5.10 -12.91 18.02
C LEU A 193 5.33 -14.41 18.26
N PHE A 194 5.96 -14.76 19.37
CA PHE A 194 6.25 -16.14 19.77
C PHE A 194 5.55 -16.45 21.09
N LYS A 195 5.02 -17.66 21.23
CA LYS A 195 4.48 -18.16 22.50
C LYS A 195 5.61 -18.74 23.35
N GLN A 196 5.74 -18.32 24.61
CA GLN A 196 6.77 -18.79 25.53
C GLN A 196 6.37 -20.15 26.12
N GLY A 197 7.23 -21.17 25.98
CA GLY A 197 6.94 -22.52 26.48
C GLY A 197 7.18 -22.72 27.99
N ALA A 198 8.08 -21.95 28.61
CA ALA A 198 8.54 -22.17 30.00
C ALA A 198 7.97 -21.20 31.04
N GLY A 199 6.84 -20.54 30.74
CA GLY A 199 6.32 -19.46 31.58
C GLY A 199 7.19 -18.21 31.51
N ARG A 200 7.37 -17.51 32.64
CA ARG A 200 8.09 -16.23 32.69
C ARG A 200 9.60 -16.47 32.49
N MET A 201 10.18 -15.75 31.53
CA MET A 201 11.59 -15.86 31.15
C MET A 201 12.43 -14.73 31.77
N ASN A 202 13.66 -15.05 32.17
CA ASN A 202 14.65 -14.08 32.59
C ASN A 202 15.49 -13.67 31.38
N PHE A 203 15.11 -12.58 30.71
CA PHE A 203 15.84 -12.08 29.55
C PHE A 203 17.09 -11.32 29.97
N THR A 204 18.19 -11.57 29.26
CA THR A 204 19.34 -10.66 29.23
C THR A 204 18.99 -9.43 28.40
N THR A 205 19.06 -8.25 29.01
CA THR A 205 18.88 -6.98 28.29
C THR A 205 19.95 -6.85 27.22
N LEU A 206 19.52 -6.50 26.01
CA LEU A 206 20.37 -6.27 24.86
C LEU A 206 20.60 -4.75 24.71
N PRO A 207 21.82 -4.31 24.38
CA PRO A 207 22.11 -2.91 24.15
C PRO A 207 21.19 -2.28 23.08
N SER A 208 20.75 -1.04 23.32
CA SER A 208 19.97 -0.21 22.39
C SER A 208 20.17 1.27 22.75
N PRO A 209 20.35 2.19 21.77
CA PRO A 209 20.34 1.95 20.33
C PRO A 209 21.68 1.41 19.78
N ALA A 210 22.74 1.35 20.58
CA ALA A 210 24.01 0.76 20.18
C ALA A 210 23.90 -0.77 20.04
N GLY A 211 24.62 -1.38 19.09
CA GLY A 211 24.70 -2.84 18.97
C GLY A 211 23.44 -3.55 18.46
N ILE A 212 22.59 -2.83 17.72
CA ILE A 212 21.38 -3.41 17.11
C ILE A 212 21.65 -4.13 15.77
N TYR A 213 22.78 -3.85 15.12
CA TYR A 213 23.14 -4.36 13.81
C TYR A 213 23.75 -5.76 13.87
N LYS A 214 23.71 -6.49 12.75
CA LYS A 214 24.21 -7.87 12.61
C LYS A 214 23.67 -8.79 13.71
N TRP A 215 22.41 -8.59 14.08
CA TRP A 215 21.84 -9.30 15.22
C TRP A 215 21.55 -10.76 14.86
N ASP A 216 22.15 -11.68 15.62
CA ASP A 216 21.86 -13.11 15.53
C ASP A 216 20.55 -13.45 16.26
N TYR A 217 19.43 -13.15 15.60
CA TYR A 217 18.10 -13.45 16.11
C TYR A 217 17.84 -14.96 16.21
N GLN A 218 18.55 -15.79 15.44
CA GLN A 218 18.38 -17.25 15.45
C GLN A 218 18.92 -17.83 16.75
N SER A 219 20.11 -17.39 17.17
CA SER A 219 20.66 -17.72 18.48
C SER A 219 19.77 -17.23 19.62
N PHE A 220 19.16 -16.04 19.49
CA PHE A 220 18.20 -15.55 20.49
C PHE A 220 16.96 -16.47 20.59
N ILE A 221 16.34 -16.82 19.46
CA ILE A 221 15.18 -17.73 19.41
C ILE A 221 15.53 -19.10 20.03
N SER A 222 16.72 -19.62 19.72
CA SER A 222 17.22 -20.89 20.25
C SER A 222 17.49 -20.83 21.76
N GLN A 223 18.20 -19.78 22.21
CA GLN A 223 18.54 -19.56 23.62
C GLN A 223 17.30 -19.55 24.51
N TYR A 224 16.23 -18.88 24.07
CA TYR A 224 14.97 -18.77 24.81
C TYR A 224 13.93 -19.82 24.42
N LYS A 225 14.28 -20.78 23.54
CA LYS A 225 13.41 -21.88 23.08
C LYS A 225 12.04 -21.39 22.60
N LEU A 226 12.03 -20.30 21.82
CA LEU A 226 10.79 -19.63 21.37
C LEU A 226 10.04 -20.40 20.27
N GLY A 227 10.71 -21.31 19.56
CA GLY A 227 10.11 -22.06 18.46
C GLY A 227 9.77 -21.19 17.25
N ALA A 228 8.64 -21.46 16.60
CA ALA A 228 8.13 -20.70 15.47
C ALA A 228 7.21 -19.54 15.93
N PRO A 229 7.13 -18.43 15.18
CA PRO A 229 6.18 -17.38 15.50
C PRO A 229 4.74 -17.88 15.35
N VAL A 230 3.87 -17.50 16.28
CA VAL A 230 2.42 -17.78 16.27
C VAL A 230 1.63 -16.71 15.51
N ALA A 231 2.20 -15.52 15.36
CA ALA A 231 1.64 -14.45 14.55
C ALA A 231 2.74 -13.57 13.98
N SER A 232 2.51 -13.01 12.79
CA SER A 232 3.42 -12.07 12.15
C SER A 232 2.68 -11.04 11.31
N ASN A 233 3.34 -9.92 11.13
CA ASN A 233 2.95 -8.88 10.18
C ASN A 233 4.21 -8.15 9.72
N PHE A 234 4.13 -7.39 8.64
CA PHE A 234 5.23 -6.56 8.18
C PHE A 234 4.71 -5.37 7.38
N HIS A 235 5.52 -4.31 7.30
CA HIS A 235 5.28 -3.18 6.42
C HIS A 235 6.55 -2.83 5.64
N MET A 236 6.37 -2.04 4.60
CA MET A 236 7.42 -1.32 3.91
C MET A 236 7.52 0.08 4.48
N THR A 237 8.73 0.54 4.81
CA THR A 237 8.95 1.95 5.16
C THR A 237 9.80 2.61 4.11
N GLN A 238 9.33 3.72 3.57
CA GLN A 238 10.06 4.55 2.61
C GLN A 238 10.71 5.73 3.35
N HIS A 239 12.00 5.95 3.08
CA HIS A 239 12.68 7.17 3.47
C HIS A 239 12.00 8.38 2.83
N MET A 240 11.64 9.37 3.64
CA MET A 240 11.03 10.61 3.17
C MET A 240 11.40 11.73 4.13
N ASP A 241 11.75 12.89 3.58
CA ASP A 241 12.02 14.06 4.41
C ASP A 241 10.78 14.46 5.23
N PRO A 242 10.97 15.09 6.41
CA PRO A 242 9.86 15.59 7.21
C PRO A 242 9.00 16.56 6.41
N ARG A 243 7.68 16.44 6.56
CA ARG A 243 6.74 17.40 6.01
C ARG A 243 7.03 18.79 6.61
N PRO A 244 7.04 19.87 5.80
CA PRO A 244 7.16 21.22 6.34
C PRO A 244 6.08 21.46 7.40
N THR A 245 6.48 21.99 8.56
CA THR A 245 5.52 22.39 9.59
C THR A 245 4.77 23.63 9.14
N VAL A 246 3.57 23.44 8.58
CA VAL A 246 2.70 24.58 8.27
C VAL A 246 1.84 24.88 9.50
N THR A 247 2.05 26.05 10.11
CA THR A 247 1.16 26.57 11.15
C THR A 247 -0.14 27.01 10.50
N ILE A 248 -1.14 26.13 10.50
CA ILE A 248 -2.49 26.46 10.02
C ILE A 248 -3.38 26.73 11.24
N PRO A 249 -4.10 27.86 11.29
CA PRO A 249 -5.01 28.16 12.39
C PRO A 249 -6.10 27.07 12.52
N PRO A 250 -6.51 26.71 13.75
CA PRO A 250 -7.51 25.67 13.97
C PRO A 250 -8.85 26.03 13.33
N LYS A 251 -9.51 25.00 12.80
CA LYS A 251 -10.82 25.04 12.13
C LYS A 251 -11.87 25.80 12.96
N SER A 252 -12.62 26.72 12.34
CA SER A 252 -13.99 26.98 12.78
C SER A 252 -14.82 25.78 12.35
N SER A 253 -15.32 25.01 13.33
CA SER A 253 -16.13 23.81 13.10
C SER A 253 -17.37 24.12 12.26
N VAL A 254 -17.28 23.91 10.96
CA VAL A 254 -18.44 23.72 10.10
C VAL A 254 -18.21 22.45 9.31
N SER A 255 -18.74 21.34 9.80
CA SER A 255 -19.17 20.24 8.94
C SER A 255 -20.68 20.21 9.05
N ALA A 256 -21.35 20.79 8.06
CA ALA A 256 -22.72 20.39 7.81
C ALA A 256 -22.61 19.07 7.03
N ASP A 257 -23.11 17.98 7.61
CA ASP A 257 -23.45 16.77 6.88
C ASP A 257 -24.48 17.15 5.82
N ILE A 258 -24.01 17.54 4.63
CA ILE A 258 -24.87 17.71 3.47
C ILE A 258 -25.16 16.31 2.98
N LEU A 259 -26.41 15.86 3.18
CA LEU A 259 -26.93 14.62 2.62
C LEU A 259 -26.53 14.53 1.13
N GLY A 260 -25.69 13.56 0.76
CA GLY A 260 -25.17 13.40 -0.61
C GLY A 260 -23.73 13.86 -0.86
N SER A 261 -22.97 14.31 0.15
CA SER A 261 -21.52 14.54 -0.01
C SER A 261 -20.75 13.21 -0.04
N LEU A 262 -19.89 13.01 -1.06
CA LEU A 262 -19.02 11.85 -1.17
C LEU A 262 -17.77 12.01 -0.30
N GLU A 263 -17.93 11.71 0.98
CA GLU A 263 -16.86 11.76 1.98
C GLU A 263 -15.93 10.54 1.87
N PRO A 264 -14.58 10.72 1.87
CA PRO A 264 -13.63 9.62 1.93
C PRO A 264 -13.75 8.82 3.23
N LYS A 265 -14.55 7.74 3.18
CA LYS A 265 -14.70 6.77 4.25
C LYS A 265 -14.90 5.39 3.68
N CYS A 266 -14.60 4.38 4.47
CA CYS A 266 -14.77 2.99 4.07
C CYS A 266 -16.12 2.46 4.54
N SER A 267 -16.78 1.70 3.67
CA SER A 267 -17.93 0.90 4.05
C SER A 267 -17.51 -0.39 4.75
N ASP A 268 -18.47 -1.12 5.29
CA ASP A 268 -18.31 -2.49 5.77
C ASP A 268 -19.32 -3.41 5.06
N PRO A 269 -18.87 -4.37 4.21
CA PRO A 269 -17.49 -4.57 3.79
C PRO A 269 -16.99 -3.42 2.90
N PRO A 270 -15.67 -3.15 2.87
CA PRO A 270 -15.11 -2.10 2.02
C PRO A 270 -15.14 -2.49 0.54
N LEU A 271 -15.15 -1.49 -0.34
CA LEU A 271 -14.89 -1.71 -1.76
C LEU A 271 -13.44 -2.19 -1.93
N GLY A 272 -13.23 -3.35 -2.55
CA GLY A 272 -11.88 -3.85 -2.84
C GLY A 272 -11.23 -2.98 -3.91
N VAL A 273 -10.10 -2.36 -3.60
CA VAL A 273 -9.31 -1.56 -4.54
C VAL A 273 -7.86 -1.99 -4.40
N ALA A 274 -7.19 -2.32 -5.49
CA ALA A 274 -5.79 -2.73 -5.47
C ALA A 274 -5.03 -2.24 -6.70
N TYR A 275 -3.86 -1.68 -6.47
CA TYR A 275 -2.90 -1.29 -7.49
C TYR A 275 -1.84 -2.37 -7.66
N ASP A 276 -1.43 -2.62 -8.91
CA ASP A 276 -0.29 -3.48 -9.20
C ASP A 276 1.00 -2.68 -8.99
N ILE A 277 1.52 -2.74 -7.75
CA ILE A 277 2.70 -1.99 -7.31
C ILE A 277 3.85 -2.97 -7.07
N LYS A 278 5.01 -2.66 -7.63
CA LYS A 278 6.23 -3.46 -7.47
C LYS A 278 6.79 -3.45 -6.04
N TYR A 279 6.69 -2.31 -5.35
CA TYR A 279 7.49 -2.00 -4.17
C TYR A 279 6.87 -2.38 -2.83
N TYR A 280 5.55 -2.52 -2.78
CA TYR A 280 4.77 -2.81 -1.59
C TYR A 280 3.39 -3.31 -2.00
N ASN A 281 2.61 -3.80 -1.04
CA ASN A 281 1.25 -4.25 -1.28
C ASN A 281 0.36 -3.06 -1.65
N GLY A 282 -0.09 -2.99 -2.91
CA GLY A 282 -0.96 -1.94 -3.43
C GLY A 282 -2.45 -2.10 -3.10
N ALA A 283 -2.83 -3.06 -2.25
CA ALA A 283 -4.19 -3.15 -1.74
C ALA A 283 -4.53 -1.94 -0.87
N VAL A 284 -5.69 -1.34 -1.11
CA VAL A 284 -6.20 -0.23 -0.32
C VAL A 284 -6.88 -0.77 0.94
N ALA A 285 -6.13 -0.78 2.04
CA ALA A 285 -6.71 -0.85 3.37
C ALA A 285 -7.23 0.55 3.75
N CYS A 286 -8.33 0.63 4.49
CA CYS A 286 -9.03 1.89 4.72
C CYS A 286 -8.11 3.05 5.15
N GLY A 287 -7.95 4.06 4.30
CA GLY A 287 -7.14 5.24 4.56
C GLY A 287 -5.63 4.98 4.62
N ASN A 288 -5.13 3.87 4.07
CA ASN A 288 -3.69 3.59 4.00
C ASN A 288 -2.99 4.52 2.99
N LEU A 289 -1.67 4.54 3.05
CA LEU A 289 -0.83 5.36 2.21
C LEU A 289 -0.41 4.65 0.92
N LEU A 290 -0.44 5.37 -0.19
CA LEU A 290 0.23 5.05 -1.46
C LEU A 290 1.09 6.25 -1.90
N LEU A 291 2.10 6.01 -2.75
CA LEU A 291 2.93 7.07 -3.33
C LEU A 291 2.48 7.42 -4.73
N GLU A 292 2.45 8.72 -5.01
CA GLU A 292 2.13 9.25 -6.33
C GLU A 292 2.99 8.59 -7.41
N CYS A 293 4.31 8.54 -7.21
CA CYS A 293 5.24 7.99 -8.20
C CYS A 293 5.14 6.48 -8.46
N ASP A 294 4.34 5.75 -7.67
CA ASP A 294 4.11 4.31 -7.86
C ASP A 294 2.71 3.99 -8.42
N ILE A 295 1.79 4.97 -8.46
CA ILE A 295 0.42 4.77 -8.97
C ILE A 295 -0.03 5.82 -10.01
N GLY A 296 0.74 6.90 -10.21
CA GLY A 296 0.38 8.01 -11.09
C GLY A 296 1.49 9.03 -11.37
N GLY A 297 1.09 10.07 -12.12
CA GLY A 297 1.80 11.30 -12.56
C GLY A 297 3.23 11.28 -13.12
N SER A 298 4.04 10.25 -12.88
CA SER A 298 5.43 10.14 -13.37
C SER A 298 5.68 8.96 -14.31
N HIS A 299 4.70 8.07 -14.47
CA HIS A 299 4.68 6.94 -15.42
C HIS A 299 3.25 6.76 -15.98
N PRO A 300 3.00 5.85 -16.96
CA PRO A 300 1.65 5.56 -17.43
C PRO A 300 0.73 5.22 -16.25
N TRP A 301 -0.45 5.85 -16.17
CA TRP A 301 -1.33 5.69 -15.02
C TRP A 301 -1.70 4.22 -14.80
N ILE A 302 -1.52 3.72 -13.57
CA ILE A 302 -1.91 2.36 -13.21
C ILE A 302 -3.35 2.42 -12.72
N GLN A 303 -4.27 1.91 -13.53
CA GLN A 303 -5.67 1.80 -13.15
C GLN A 303 -5.82 0.70 -12.10
N PRO A 304 -6.48 0.94 -10.95
CA PRO A 304 -6.63 -0.08 -9.93
C PRO A 304 -7.63 -1.16 -10.37
N LYS A 305 -7.39 -2.38 -9.91
CA LYS A 305 -8.40 -3.42 -9.88
C LYS A 305 -9.44 -3.08 -8.83
N VAL A 306 -10.71 -3.09 -9.20
CA VAL A 306 -11.84 -2.84 -8.29
C VAL A 306 -12.67 -4.09 -8.16
N THR A 307 -12.93 -4.52 -6.93
CA THR A 307 -13.72 -5.71 -6.63
C THR A 307 -14.76 -5.45 -5.55
N PHE A 308 -15.87 -6.16 -5.63
CA PHE A 308 -16.88 -6.18 -4.58
C PHE A 308 -17.50 -7.58 -4.55
N PRO A 309 -16.92 -8.53 -3.79
CA PRO A 309 -17.39 -9.92 -3.76
C PRO A 309 -18.86 -10.08 -3.35
N ALA A 310 -19.36 -9.15 -2.52
CA ALA A 310 -20.75 -9.08 -2.09
C ALA A 310 -21.71 -8.50 -3.15
N ALA A 311 -21.26 -8.24 -4.38
CA ALA A 311 -22.11 -7.77 -5.46
C ALA A 311 -23.25 -8.75 -5.76
N GLU A 312 -24.47 -8.24 -5.65
CA GLU A 312 -25.70 -8.89 -6.08
C GLU A 312 -25.93 -8.68 -7.57
N ASP A 313 -26.86 -9.44 -8.15
CA ASP A 313 -27.26 -9.25 -9.54
C ASP A 313 -27.78 -7.81 -9.78
N GLY A 314 -27.31 -7.21 -10.87
CA GLY A 314 -27.60 -5.84 -11.23
C GLY A 314 -26.43 -5.17 -11.92
N LEU A 315 -26.59 -3.86 -12.15
CA LEU A 315 -25.55 -3.01 -12.69
C LEU A 315 -25.13 -1.97 -11.66
N TYR A 316 -23.89 -1.53 -11.76
CA TYR A 316 -23.26 -0.63 -10.82
C TYR A 316 -22.53 0.50 -11.54
N THR A 317 -22.40 1.62 -10.84
CA THR A 317 -21.58 2.77 -11.25
C THR A 317 -20.51 3.01 -10.20
N LEU A 318 -19.26 3.08 -10.64
CA LEU A 318 -18.10 3.48 -9.85
C LEU A 318 -17.81 4.96 -10.07
N ILE A 319 -17.60 5.70 -8.98
CA ILE A 319 -17.07 7.06 -8.97
C ILE A 319 -15.77 7.06 -8.17
N TYR A 320 -14.70 7.58 -8.77
CA TYR A 320 -13.43 7.84 -8.12
C TYR A 320 -13.12 9.34 -8.20
N LEU A 321 -12.91 9.99 -7.07
CA LEU A 321 -12.58 11.42 -6.99
C LEU A 321 -11.50 11.75 -5.94
N ASP A 322 -10.91 12.93 -6.11
CA ASP A 322 -10.08 13.66 -5.14
C ASP A 322 -10.89 14.87 -4.66
N PRO A 323 -11.31 14.93 -3.38
CA PRO A 323 -12.10 16.03 -2.85
C PRO A 323 -11.27 17.27 -2.52
N ASP A 324 -9.94 17.20 -2.57
CA ASP A 324 -9.02 18.19 -2.00
C ASP A 324 -8.01 18.75 -3.01
N VAL A 325 -8.11 18.39 -4.31
CA VAL A 325 -7.17 18.85 -5.34
C VAL A 325 -6.89 20.35 -5.31
N ASP A 326 -5.60 20.72 -5.51
CA ASP A 326 -5.11 22.11 -5.50
C ASP A 326 -5.15 22.76 -4.12
N LEU A 327 -4.74 22.02 -3.08
CA LEU A 327 -4.62 22.52 -1.71
C LEU A 327 -3.72 23.77 -1.65
N PRO A 328 -4.10 24.81 -0.89
CA PRO A 328 -3.26 25.98 -0.68
C PRO A 328 -1.90 25.65 -0.06
N ASN A 329 -0.89 26.47 -0.40
CA ASN A 329 0.47 26.42 0.15
C ASN A 329 1.16 25.07 0.04
N ASN A 330 0.87 24.29 -1.00
CA ASN A 330 1.46 22.96 -1.22
C ASN A 330 1.23 22.01 -0.02
N GLY A 331 0.14 22.21 0.71
CA GLY A 331 -0.11 21.54 1.99
C GLY A 331 -0.55 20.08 1.85
N SER A 332 -0.67 19.42 2.99
CA SER A 332 -1.15 18.04 3.11
C SER A 332 -2.46 17.98 3.86
N TRP A 333 -3.33 17.05 3.52
CA TRP A 333 -4.41 16.63 4.42
C TRP A 333 -3.82 15.91 5.65
N PRO A 334 -4.31 16.14 6.89
CA PRO A 334 -5.45 16.98 7.25
C PRO A 334 -5.07 18.42 7.66
N ASP A 335 -3.81 18.84 7.48
CA ASP A 335 -3.36 20.17 7.92
C ASP A 335 -4.14 21.29 7.22
N VAL A 336 -4.36 21.12 5.92
CA VAL A 336 -5.20 22.02 5.15
C VAL A 336 -6.64 21.51 5.18
N THR A 337 -7.53 22.30 5.77
CA THR A 337 -8.95 21.95 5.95
C THR A 337 -9.88 22.65 4.97
N THR A 338 -9.36 23.60 4.18
CA THR A 338 -10.10 24.25 3.09
C THR A 338 -9.88 23.44 1.81
N PRO A 339 -10.95 22.97 1.14
CA PRO A 339 -10.82 22.32 -0.16
C PRO A 339 -10.01 23.20 -1.13
N GLY A 340 -9.17 22.56 -1.94
CA GLY A 340 -8.37 23.28 -2.91
C GLY A 340 -9.19 23.98 -3.98
N SER A 341 -8.59 24.94 -4.69
CA SER A 341 -9.34 25.83 -5.59
C SER A 341 -9.95 25.14 -6.82
N LYS A 342 -9.53 23.90 -7.08
CA LYS A 342 -9.99 23.03 -8.19
C LYS A 342 -10.84 21.85 -7.70
N ALA A 343 -11.07 21.72 -6.40
CA ALA A 343 -11.83 20.64 -5.82
C ALA A 343 -13.33 20.66 -6.20
N PRO A 344 -13.98 19.48 -6.26
CA PRO A 344 -13.39 18.15 -6.33
C PRO A 344 -12.90 17.82 -7.76
N ALA A 345 -11.92 16.93 -7.89
CA ALA A 345 -11.48 16.35 -9.16
C ALA A 345 -12.06 14.96 -9.39
N ARG A 346 -12.65 14.73 -10.57
CA ARG A 346 -13.02 13.40 -11.04
C ARG A 346 -11.79 12.65 -11.55
N HIS A 347 -11.50 11.47 -10.99
CA HIS A 347 -10.39 10.63 -11.42
C HIS A 347 -10.82 9.47 -12.31
N TRP A 348 -12.02 8.91 -12.10
CA TRP A 348 -12.54 7.83 -12.93
C TRP A 348 -14.05 7.68 -12.71
N VAL A 349 -14.80 7.43 -13.78
CA VAL A 349 -16.20 7.01 -13.68
C VAL A 349 -16.44 5.90 -14.67
N ALA A 350 -16.92 4.77 -14.17
CA ALA A 350 -17.30 3.61 -14.95
C ALA A 350 -18.72 3.20 -14.57
N GLY A 351 -19.59 3.03 -15.56
CA GLY A 351 -20.99 2.66 -15.37
C GLY A 351 -21.29 1.31 -16.01
N ASN A 352 -22.50 0.78 -15.78
CA ASN A 352 -22.94 -0.51 -16.29
C ASN A 352 -21.98 -1.66 -15.96
N ILE A 353 -21.38 -1.61 -14.76
CA ILE A 353 -20.53 -2.68 -14.24
C ILE A 353 -21.45 -3.77 -13.70
N ASP A 354 -21.35 -5.01 -14.18
CA ASP A 354 -22.15 -6.11 -13.65
C ASP A 354 -21.49 -6.81 -12.44
N ALA A 355 -22.24 -7.69 -11.78
CA ALA A 355 -21.77 -8.42 -10.61
C ALA A 355 -20.56 -9.33 -10.91
N THR A 356 -20.46 -9.87 -12.12
CA THR A 356 -19.32 -10.71 -12.54
C THR A 356 -18.06 -9.87 -12.61
N MET A 357 -18.13 -8.70 -13.27
CA MET A 357 -17.02 -7.74 -13.35
C MET A 357 -16.54 -7.32 -11.94
N LEU A 358 -17.45 -7.08 -11.00
CA LEU A 358 -17.08 -6.75 -9.60
C LEU A 358 -16.47 -7.93 -8.84
N LYS A 359 -16.88 -9.16 -9.11
CA LYS A 359 -16.31 -10.35 -8.44
C LYS A 359 -14.93 -10.69 -8.97
N THR A 360 -14.71 -10.55 -10.27
CA THR A 360 -13.42 -10.86 -10.92
C THR A 360 -12.44 -9.69 -10.88
N GLY A 361 -12.97 -8.46 -10.86
CA GLY A 361 -12.27 -7.20 -11.02
C GLY A 361 -11.89 -6.85 -12.46
N ASP A 362 -12.36 -7.62 -13.43
CA ASP A 362 -12.23 -7.29 -14.86
C ASP A 362 -13.38 -6.38 -15.29
N LEU A 363 -13.12 -5.08 -15.39
CA LEU A 363 -14.11 -4.08 -15.78
C LEU A 363 -14.08 -3.76 -17.28
N SER A 364 -13.49 -4.62 -18.12
CA SER A 364 -13.40 -4.39 -19.58
C SER A 364 -14.75 -4.23 -20.28
N GLY A 365 -15.81 -4.83 -19.74
CA GLY A 365 -17.19 -4.69 -20.23
C GLY A 365 -17.94 -3.44 -19.73
N ALA A 366 -17.35 -2.67 -18.82
CA ALA A 366 -17.98 -1.49 -18.25
C ALA A 366 -18.05 -0.34 -19.26
N THR A 367 -19.06 0.51 -19.11
CA THR A 367 -19.15 1.77 -19.86
C THR A 367 -18.17 2.77 -19.27
N GLN A 368 -17.15 3.15 -20.04
CA GLN A 368 -16.20 4.20 -19.65
C GLN A 368 -16.88 5.57 -19.77
N VAL A 369 -17.31 6.13 -18.64
CA VAL A 369 -17.98 7.43 -18.59
C VAL A 369 -16.95 8.56 -18.52
N SER A 370 -15.91 8.39 -17.72
CA SER A 370 -14.74 9.28 -17.68
C SER A 370 -13.52 8.39 -17.58
N ALA A 371 -12.61 8.48 -18.55
CA ALA A 371 -11.38 7.68 -18.55
C ALA A 371 -10.56 7.90 -17.27
N TYR A 372 -9.89 6.84 -16.81
CA TYR A 372 -9.04 6.86 -15.62
C TYR A 372 -7.89 7.86 -15.77
N LYS A 373 -7.77 8.75 -14.79
CA LYS A 373 -6.59 9.58 -14.55
C LYS A 373 -6.05 9.25 -13.17
N GLY A 374 -4.80 8.82 -13.09
CA GLY A 374 -4.19 8.45 -11.81
C GLY A 374 -4.10 9.62 -10.81
N PRO A 375 -4.03 9.31 -9.50
CA PRO A 375 -3.60 10.25 -8.48
C PRO A 375 -2.32 10.96 -8.90
N SER A 376 -2.29 12.27 -8.74
CA SER A 376 -1.11 13.06 -9.09
C SER A 376 -1.09 14.36 -8.28
N PRO A 377 -1.14 14.30 -6.93
CA PRO A 377 -0.95 15.51 -6.14
C PRO A 377 0.45 16.07 -6.47
N PRO A 378 0.56 17.35 -6.86
CA PRO A 378 1.85 17.94 -7.16
C PRO A 378 2.69 18.19 -5.90
N TRP A 379 2.04 18.21 -4.72
CA TRP A 379 2.64 18.44 -3.42
C TRP A 379 1.80 17.78 -2.33
N GLY A 380 2.40 17.53 -1.18
CA GLY A 380 1.69 17.04 0.01
C GLY A 380 0.94 15.73 -0.23
N SER A 381 -0.10 15.48 0.56
CA SER A 381 -0.97 14.32 0.41
C SER A 381 -2.44 14.69 0.32
N HIS A 382 -3.18 14.01 -0.57
CA HIS A 382 -4.63 14.15 -0.71
C HIS A 382 -5.33 12.81 -0.45
N PRO A 383 -6.58 12.82 0.07
CA PRO A 383 -7.44 11.65 0.09
C PRO A 383 -8.02 11.38 -1.31
N TYR A 384 -8.22 10.11 -1.61
CA TYR A 384 -8.72 9.62 -2.89
C TYR A 384 -9.83 8.61 -2.61
N GLY A 385 -11.09 9.00 -2.87
CA GLY A 385 -12.27 8.23 -2.51
C GLY A 385 -12.87 7.46 -3.69
N GLN A 386 -13.17 6.18 -3.49
CA GLN A 386 -13.85 5.31 -4.45
C GLN A 386 -15.22 4.92 -3.91
N PHE A 387 -16.27 5.11 -4.72
CA PHE A 387 -17.66 4.95 -4.35
C PHE A 387 -18.40 4.11 -5.39
N LEU A 388 -19.02 3.02 -4.94
CA LEU A 388 -19.80 2.13 -5.79
C LEU A 388 -21.29 2.34 -5.53
N PHE A 389 -22.07 2.56 -6.58
CA PHE A 389 -23.51 2.76 -6.54
C PHE A 389 -24.21 1.62 -7.25
N LYS A 390 -25.29 1.08 -6.67
CA LYS A 390 -26.18 0.15 -7.38
C LYS A 390 -27.12 0.96 -8.29
N GLN A 391 -27.19 0.62 -9.57
CA GLN A 391 -28.07 1.26 -10.53
C GLN A 391 -29.51 0.77 -10.31
N GLY A 392 -30.45 1.70 -10.10
CA GLY A 392 -31.87 1.36 -9.96
C GLY A 392 -32.58 1.10 -11.28
N ALA A 393 -32.16 1.78 -12.35
CA ALA A 393 -32.49 1.42 -13.72
C ALA A 393 -31.50 0.36 -14.22
N GLY A 394 -31.89 -0.48 -15.18
CA GLY A 394 -30.99 -1.42 -15.84
C GLY A 394 -29.82 -0.73 -16.56
N ARG A 395 -29.52 -1.13 -17.80
CA ARG A 395 -28.41 -0.51 -18.53
C ARG A 395 -28.68 0.98 -18.76
N MET A 396 -27.76 1.84 -18.33
CA MET A 396 -27.82 3.29 -18.46
C MET A 396 -27.07 3.77 -19.70
N ASN A 397 -27.60 4.79 -20.37
CA ASN A 397 -26.91 5.49 -21.46
C ASN A 397 -26.18 6.70 -20.89
N PHE A 398 -24.89 6.54 -20.59
CA PHE A 398 -24.07 7.61 -20.04
C PHE A 398 -23.58 8.56 -21.13
N THR A 399 -23.59 9.85 -20.81
CA THR A 399 -22.81 10.86 -21.54
C THR A 399 -21.35 10.76 -21.13
N THR A 400 -20.46 10.55 -22.09
CA THR A 400 -19.00 10.58 -21.84
C THR A 400 -18.57 11.97 -21.39
N LEU A 401 -17.79 12.01 -20.32
CA LEU A 401 -17.19 13.20 -19.74
C LEU A 401 -15.73 13.31 -20.21
N PRO A 402 -15.21 14.53 -20.43
CA PRO A 402 -13.83 14.71 -20.85
C PRO A 402 -12.84 14.24 -19.75
N SER A 403 -11.75 13.63 -20.19
CA SER A 403 -10.61 13.23 -19.35
C SER A 403 -9.37 13.08 -20.24
N PRO A 404 -8.16 13.50 -19.81
CA PRO A 404 -7.83 14.02 -18.48
C PRO A 404 -8.18 15.51 -18.27
N ALA A 405 -8.61 16.23 -19.33
CA ALA A 405 -9.03 17.62 -19.22
C ALA A 405 -10.46 17.76 -18.64
N GLY A 406 -10.77 18.87 -17.98
CA GLY A 406 -12.13 19.15 -17.50
C GLY A 406 -12.62 18.27 -16.35
N ILE A 407 -11.68 17.77 -15.52
CA ILE A 407 -12.00 16.93 -14.37
C ILE A 407 -12.25 17.71 -13.07
N TYR A 408 -11.80 18.97 -13.02
CA TYR A 408 -11.85 19.84 -11.84
C TYR A 408 -13.23 20.44 -11.62
N LYS A 409 -13.51 20.85 -10.38
CA LYS A 409 -14.78 21.46 -9.95
C LYS A 409 -15.98 20.63 -10.40
N TRP A 410 -15.86 19.31 -10.32
CA TRP A 410 -16.87 18.43 -10.87
C TRP A 410 -18.12 18.40 -9.99
N ASP A 411 -19.26 18.77 -10.56
CA ASP A 411 -20.57 18.63 -9.92
C ASP A 411 -21.05 17.17 -9.98
N TYR A 412 -20.50 16.35 -9.08
CA TYR A 412 -20.89 14.95 -8.95
C TYR A 412 -22.31 14.78 -8.40
N GLN A 413 -22.87 15.78 -7.70
CA GLN A 413 -24.23 15.72 -7.15
C GLN A 413 -25.26 15.80 -8.27
N SER A 414 -25.06 16.69 -9.25
CA SER A 414 -25.86 16.72 -10.47
C SER A 414 -25.72 15.43 -11.27
N PHE A 415 -24.53 14.83 -11.34
CA PHE A 415 -24.33 13.53 -11.99
C PHE A 415 -25.13 12.41 -11.30
N ILE A 416 -25.01 12.29 -9.97
CA ILE A 416 -25.77 11.32 -9.16
C ILE A 416 -27.27 11.51 -9.36
N SER A 417 -27.74 12.75 -9.35
CA SER A 417 -29.16 13.09 -9.54
C SER A 417 -29.65 12.76 -10.96
N GLN A 418 -28.88 13.12 -11.99
CA GLN A 418 -29.20 12.87 -13.40
C GLN A 418 -29.40 11.38 -13.67
N TYR A 419 -28.53 10.53 -13.12
CA TYR A 419 -28.59 9.08 -13.31
C TYR A 419 -29.34 8.34 -12.19
N LYS A 420 -29.96 9.08 -11.25
CA LYS A 420 -30.72 8.52 -10.12
C LYS A 420 -29.90 7.47 -9.34
N LEU A 421 -28.61 7.74 -9.17
CA LEU A 421 -27.74 6.93 -8.33
C LEU A 421 -28.14 7.21 -6.87
N GLY A 422 -28.48 6.16 -6.11
CA GLY A 422 -28.86 6.29 -4.70
C GLY A 422 -27.67 6.60 -3.80
N ALA A 423 -27.69 6.10 -2.56
CA ALA A 423 -26.49 6.08 -1.73
C ALA A 423 -25.45 5.08 -2.28
N PRO A 424 -24.15 5.31 -2.06
CA PRO A 424 -23.15 4.30 -2.37
C PRO A 424 -23.39 3.05 -1.51
N VAL A 425 -23.31 1.87 -2.15
CA VAL A 425 -23.43 0.56 -1.49
C VAL A 425 -22.09 0.06 -0.94
N ALA A 426 -20.99 0.58 -1.46
CA ALA A 426 -19.66 0.31 -0.96
C ALA A 426 -18.74 1.50 -1.24
N SER A 427 -17.76 1.72 -0.37
CA SER A 427 -16.73 2.73 -0.55
C SER A 427 -15.41 2.30 0.06
N ASN A 428 -14.33 2.90 -0.43
CA ASN A 428 -13.00 2.80 0.15
C ASN A 428 -12.25 4.10 -0.16
N PHE A 429 -11.14 4.34 0.52
CA PHE A 429 -10.26 5.46 0.20
C PHE A 429 -8.82 5.14 0.61
N HIS A 430 -7.88 5.81 -0.06
CA HIS A 430 -6.48 5.85 0.35
C HIS A 430 -5.99 7.29 0.38
N MET A 431 -4.85 7.50 1.04
CA MET A 431 -4.08 8.73 0.98
C MET A 431 -2.98 8.56 -0.05
N THR A 432 -2.85 9.50 -0.99
CA THR A 432 -1.70 9.53 -1.91
C THR A 432 -0.78 10.67 -1.52
N GLN A 433 0.49 10.35 -1.27
CA GLN A 433 1.55 11.34 -1.02
C GLN A 433 2.33 11.62 -2.29
N HIS A 434 2.52 12.90 -2.61
CA HIS A 434 3.47 13.34 -3.62
C HIS A 434 4.89 12.89 -3.24
N MET A 435 5.57 12.23 -4.16
CA MET A 435 6.96 11.85 -3.99
C MET A 435 7.64 11.87 -5.36
N ASP A 436 8.83 12.45 -5.44
CA ASP A 436 9.60 12.40 -6.68
C ASP A 436 9.84 10.96 -7.14
N PRO A 437 9.95 10.71 -8.46
CA PRO A 437 10.20 9.38 -8.96
C PRO A 437 11.44 8.76 -8.33
N ARG A 438 11.31 7.50 -7.90
CA ARG A 438 12.45 6.74 -7.35
C ARG A 438 13.60 6.80 -8.36
N PRO A 439 14.79 7.30 -7.98
CA PRO A 439 15.88 7.44 -8.94
C PRO A 439 16.24 6.04 -9.48
N THR A 440 16.19 5.89 -10.80
CA THR A 440 16.59 4.64 -11.46
C THR A 440 18.09 4.40 -11.23
N ALA A 441 18.55 3.15 -11.37
CA ALA A 441 19.97 2.82 -11.24
C ALA A 441 20.89 3.74 -12.10
N ALA A 442 20.39 4.25 -13.24
CA ALA A 442 21.11 5.17 -14.11
C ALA A 442 21.20 6.62 -13.58
N ILE A 443 20.21 7.09 -12.78
CA ILE A 443 20.16 8.46 -12.24
C ILE A 443 20.87 8.55 -10.88
N ARG A 444 20.92 7.46 -10.12
CA ARG A 444 21.56 7.41 -8.78
C ARG A 444 23.04 7.81 -8.80
N SER A 445 23.78 7.42 -9.84
CA SER A 445 25.20 7.80 -10.01
C SER A 445 25.42 9.31 -10.17
N LEU A 446 24.44 10.04 -10.71
CA LEU A 446 24.50 11.49 -10.90
C LEU A 446 24.05 12.28 -9.66
N LEU A 447 23.05 11.77 -8.91
CA LEU A 447 22.57 12.42 -7.69
C LEU A 447 23.62 12.35 -6.56
N LEU A 448 24.31 11.22 -6.41
CA LEU A 448 25.41 11.04 -5.45
C LEU A 448 26.51 12.09 -5.63
N ILE A 449 26.84 12.44 -6.88
CA ILE A 449 27.83 13.48 -7.20
C ILE A 449 27.35 14.86 -6.75
N ARG A 450 26.06 15.20 -6.91
CA ARG A 450 25.50 16.49 -6.45
C ARG A 450 25.48 16.61 -4.93
N THR A 451 24.99 15.60 -4.21
CA THR A 451 24.98 15.62 -2.73
C THR A 451 26.38 15.64 -2.13
N GLN A 452 27.37 14.99 -2.75
CA GLN A 452 28.76 15.11 -2.31
C GLN A 452 29.35 16.50 -2.61
N ALA A 453 29.00 17.10 -3.76
CA ALA A 453 29.43 18.46 -4.09
C ALA A 453 28.82 19.52 -3.15
N GLU A 454 27.57 19.36 -2.73
CA GLU A 454 26.91 20.27 -1.78
C GLU A 454 27.49 20.14 -0.35
N LYS A 455 27.76 18.91 0.11
CA LYS A 455 28.48 18.69 1.38
C LYS A 455 29.88 19.29 1.36
N PHE A 456 30.61 19.16 0.24
CA PHE A 456 31.93 19.78 0.09
C PHE A 456 31.85 21.30 0.15
N ARG A 457 30.82 21.91 -0.46
CA ARG A 457 30.63 23.37 -0.50
C ARG A 457 30.36 23.95 0.90
N THR A 458 29.57 23.26 1.72
CA THR A 458 29.32 23.66 3.12
C THR A 458 30.56 23.55 4.02
N THR A 459 31.48 22.62 3.73
CA THR A 459 32.74 22.50 4.49
C THR A 459 33.80 23.53 4.06
N THR A 460 33.78 24.03 2.83
CA THR A 460 34.69 25.11 2.40
C THR A 460 34.25 26.49 2.88
N GLU A 461 32.95 26.71 3.11
CA GLU A 461 32.46 27.99 3.65
C GLU A 461 32.73 28.15 5.16
N GLN A 462 32.89 27.07 5.92
CA GLN A 462 33.28 27.12 7.35
C GLN A 462 34.78 27.39 7.59
N HIS A 463 35.62 27.40 6.55
CA HIS A 463 37.06 27.69 6.68
C HIS A 463 37.47 29.09 6.24
N ASN A 464 36.52 29.97 5.90
CA ASN A 464 36.78 31.36 5.52
C ASN A 464 36.15 32.37 6.50
N GLU A 465 36.26 32.15 7.81
CA GLU A 465 36.18 33.27 8.75
C GLU A 465 37.56 33.94 8.84
N PRO A 466 37.69 35.25 8.56
CA PRO A 466 38.93 35.96 8.76
C PRO A 466 39.17 36.17 10.25
N SER A 467 40.36 35.79 10.72
CA SER A 467 40.84 36.12 12.05
C SER A 467 41.09 37.62 12.14
N ASP A 468 40.17 38.35 12.78
CA ASP A 468 40.40 39.75 13.14
C ASP A 468 41.50 39.85 14.21
N LYS A 469 42.48 40.71 13.93
CA LYS A 469 43.49 41.23 14.85
C LYS A 469 43.09 42.63 15.29
#